data_AF-A0A6G3Z553-F1
#
_entry.id   AF-A0A6G3Z553-F1
#
_cell.length_a   1.000
_cell.length_b   1.000
_cell.length_c   1.000
_cell.angle_alpha   90.00
_cell.angle_beta   90.00
_cell.angle_gamma   90.00
#
_symmetry.space_group_name_H-M   'P 1'
#
loop_
_entity.id
_entity.type
_entity.pdbx_description
1 polymer ?
#
loop_
_entity_poly.entity_id
_entity_poly.type
_entity_poly.pdbx_seq_one_letter_code
_entity_poly.pdbx_strand_id
1 'polypeptide(L)'
;MLNEARTIKVSNSSLILKNQSLVKLAQPLPQATVAGSVQSASVNQKLQSRPTTPSTTAAPTAFSALNAQISQMSLVKPTLQISSRGVPKDQLTLPISPWADVRDDVLFEDPKQAVQKYYLPRYRLLERNQQVQISLDTAPTGWKLTVQLEKYPAAKLGTQVRSATELAHTVSVLLQHRLTPGDANGGQKELVFEEMTPTSEGLTAVLLLNTATERDLLYQVLTNPDYGAKLMVRRLIKVAVPASGNDEKRYYASRTIQDKKQTHLPVDTIRGDSAHQFFTT
;
A
#
# COMPACT_ATOMS: atom_id res chain seq x y z
N MET A 1 0.44 40.37 34.28
CA MET A 1 -0.39 41.06 33.28
C MET A 1 -0.14 40.34 31.95
N LEU A 2 -0.74 39.18 31.69
CA LEU A 2 -2.09 38.90 31.16
C LEU A 2 -2.39 39.61 29.82
N ASN A 3 -2.63 38.74 28.80
CA ASN A 3 -3.57 38.89 27.68
C ASN A 3 -3.14 39.79 26.49
N GLU A 4 -3.31 39.45 25.20
CA GLU A 4 -4.25 38.53 24.53
C GLU A 4 -3.69 37.93 23.22
N ALA A 5 -4.03 36.66 22.98
CA ALA A 5 -3.93 35.99 21.69
C ALA A 5 -5.16 36.30 20.83
N ARG A 6 -4.98 36.71 19.57
CA ARG A 6 -6.06 36.87 18.60
C ARG A 6 -6.26 35.58 17.80
N THR A 7 -7.34 34.87 18.12
CA THR A 7 -7.91 33.78 17.33
C THR A 7 -8.71 34.36 16.15
N ILE A 8 -8.41 33.91 14.93
CA ILE A 8 -9.28 34.13 13.76
C ILE A 8 -9.99 32.81 13.47
N LYS A 9 -11.29 32.76 13.78
CA LYS A 9 -12.23 31.75 13.25
C LYS A 9 -12.67 32.22 11.86
N VAL A 10 -12.55 31.36 10.86
CA VAL A 10 -13.27 31.52 9.59
C VAL A 10 -14.20 30.33 9.45
N SER A 11 -15.50 30.60 9.67
CA SER A 11 -16.61 29.77 9.19
C SER A 11 -16.96 30.26 7.79
N ASN A 12 -17.18 29.33 6.85
CA ASN A 12 -18.03 29.54 5.67
C ASN A 12 -18.60 28.16 5.29
N SER A 13 -19.87 27.87 5.58
CA SER A 13 -21.08 28.36 4.91
C SER A 13 -21.23 27.76 3.51
N SER A 14 -22.12 26.79 3.45
CA SER A 14 -22.66 26.08 2.29
C SER A 14 -23.27 27.06 1.28
N LEU A 15 -22.84 26.95 0.02
CA LEU A 15 -23.50 27.58 -1.13
C LEU A 15 -23.89 26.50 -2.13
N ILE A 16 -25.21 26.28 -2.19
CA ILE A 16 -25.90 25.54 -3.24
C ILE A 16 -25.93 26.43 -4.48
N LEU A 17 -25.35 25.96 -5.58
CA LEU A 17 -25.57 26.55 -6.90
C LEU A 17 -26.09 25.47 -7.86
N LYS A 18 -27.38 25.60 -8.19
CA LYS A 18 -28.03 25.00 -9.35
C LYS A 18 -27.49 25.68 -10.60
N ASN A 19 -27.09 24.92 -11.62
CA ASN A 19 -27.01 25.35 -13.01
C ASN A 19 -27.28 24.10 -13.85
N GLN A 20 -28.50 23.86 -14.33
CA GLN A 20 -29.15 24.45 -15.50
C GLN A 20 -28.29 24.44 -16.78
N SER A 21 -28.77 23.58 -17.66
CA SER A 21 -28.43 23.27 -19.04
C SER A 21 -28.16 24.49 -19.92
N LEU A 22 -27.16 24.39 -20.80
CA LEU A 22 -27.18 25.01 -22.12
C LEU A 22 -26.49 24.11 -23.13
N VAL A 23 -27.32 23.50 -23.97
CA VAL A 23 -26.96 22.87 -25.24
C VAL A 23 -26.48 23.99 -26.18
N LYS A 24 -25.33 23.81 -26.84
CA LYS A 24 -25.02 24.54 -28.06
C LYS A 24 -24.28 23.64 -29.04
N LEU A 25 -25.00 23.27 -30.11
CA LEU A 25 -24.43 22.71 -31.34
C LEU A 25 -23.48 23.73 -31.98
N ALA A 26 -22.34 23.26 -32.48
CA ALA A 26 -21.65 23.84 -33.63
C ALA A 26 -20.81 22.77 -34.35
N GLN A 27 -20.84 22.85 -35.67
CA GLN A 27 -20.48 21.89 -36.71
C GLN A 27 -18.96 21.77 -36.99
N PRO A 28 -18.53 20.74 -37.77
CA PRO A 28 -17.14 20.46 -38.10
C PRO A 28 -16.67 21.10 -39.41
N LEU A 29 -15.35 21.29 -39.59
CA LEU A 29 -14.63 21.53 -40.86
C LEU A 29 -13.11 21.37 -40.60
N PRO A 30 -12.24 21.20 -41.63
CA PRO A 30 -12.29 20.26 -42.74
C PRO A 30 -11.02 19.38 -42.83
N GLN A 31 -11.11 18.31 -43.63
CA GLN A 31 -10.01 17.43 -44.02
C GLN A 31 -9.01 18.15 -44.94
N ALA A 32 -7.71 17.94 -44.69
CA ALA A 32 -6.65 18.25 -45.64
C ALA A 32 -6.09 16.96 -46.24
N THR A 33 -6.36 16.80 -47.54
CA THR A 33 -5.75 15.84 -48.45
C THR A 33 -4.34 16.30 -48.82
N VAL A 34 -3.31 15.46 -48.64
CA VAL A 34 -2.10 15.53 -49.45
C VAL A 34 -1.66 14.12 -49.81
N ALA A 35 -1.67 13.85 -51.10
CA ALA A 35 -1.09 12.69 -51.76
C ALA A 35 0.43 12.87 -51.91
N GLY A 36 1.18 11.77 -51.81
CA GLY A 36 2.62 11.76 -52.06
C GLY A 36 3.15 10.33 -52.06
N SER A 37 3.32 9.79 -53.24
CA SER A 37 3.75 8.42 -53.56
C SER A 37 5.27 8.25 -53.57
N VAL A 38 5.66 6.97 -53.67
CA VAL A 38 6.90 6.36 -54.19
C VAL A 38 8.11 6.26 -53.22
N GLN A 39 8.55 5.02 -52.95
CA GLN A 39 9.69 4.36 -53.64
C GLN A 39 10.46 3.40 -52.71
N SER A 40 10.48 2.14 -53.14
CA SER A 40 11.23 1.02 -52.60
C SER A 40 12.74 1.21 -52.75
N ALA A 41 13.52 0.82 -51.74
CA ALA A 41 14.91 0.41 -51.93
C ALA A 41 15.33 -0.59 -50.83
N SER A 42 15.47 -1.84 -51.25
CA SER A 42 16.11 -2.92 -50.49
C SER A 42 17.62 -2.68 -50.41
N VAL A 43 18.20 -2.71 -49.20
CA VAL A 43 19.65 -2.87 -49.03
C VAL A 43 19.91 -4.01 -48.06
N ASN A 44 20.46 -5.09 -48.60
CA ASN A 44 21.08 -6.18 -47.87
C ASN A 44 22.34 -5.66 -47.15
N GLN A 45 22.35 -5.64 -45.82
CA GLN A 45 23.58 -5.56 -45.04
C GLN A 45 23.80 -6.87 -44.28
N LYS A 46 24.74 -7.65 -44.81
CA LYS A 46 25.34 -8.81 -44.16
C LYS A 46 26.46 -8.28 -43.24
N LEU A 47 26.15 -8.08 -41.97
CA LEU A 47 27.13 -7.76 -40.92
C LEU A 47 27.31 -8.99 -40.03
N GLN A 48 28.49 -9.59 -40.14
CA GLN A 48 29.02 -10.60 -39.22
C GLN A 48 29.22 -9.96 -37.84
N SER A 49 28.55 -10.49 -36.82
CA SER A 49 28.87 -10.21 -35.42
C SER A 49 29.47 -11.43 -34.74
N ARG A 50 30.71 -11.22 -34.29
CA ARG A 50 31.59 -12.03 -33.45
C ARG A 50 30.93 -12.39 -32.10
N PRO A 51 31.14 -13.61 -31.56
CA PRO A 51 30.65 -13.98 -30.24
C PRO A 51 31.44 -13.24 -29.16
N THR A 52 30.75 -12.46 -28.33
CA THR A 52 31.25 -11.97 -27.05
C THR A 52 30.45 -12.68 -25.97
N THR A 53 31.14 -13.48 -25.16
CA THR A 53 30.62 -14.05 -23.92
C THR A 53 30.48 -12.95 -22.87
N PRO A 54 29.30 -12.74 -22.26
CA PRO A 54 29.22 -12.10 -20.96
C PRO A 54 29.40 -13.16 -19.87
N SER A 55 30.54 -13.08 -19.20
CA SER A 55 30.67 -13.53 -17.81
C SER A 55 29.96 -12.52 -16.89
N THR A 56 29.56 -13.00 -15.71
CA THR A 56 29.39 -12.21 -14.47
C THR A 56 27.98 -11.65 -14.21
N THR A 57 27.24 -12.34 -13.34
CA THR A 57 26.92 -11.92 -11.96
C THR A 57 25.60 -12.55 -11.53
N ALA A 58 25.67 -13.54 -10.65
CA ALA A 58 24.52 -14.06 -9.94
C ALA A 58 24.17 -13.11 -8.77
N ALA A 59 22.96 -12.55 -8.79
CA ALA A 59 22.10 -12.22 -7.63
C ALA A 59 20.75 -11.65 -8.15
N PRO A 60 19.62 -11.77 -7.44
CA PRO A 60 19.36 -12.43 -6.16
C PRO A 60 18.14 -13.38 -6.22
N THR A 61 18.37 -14.69 -6.09
CA THR A 61 17.31 -15.71 -5.94
C THR A 61 16.46 -15.53 -4.67
N ALA A 62 16.81 -14.58 -3.79
CA ALA A 62 16.11 -14.29 -2.55
C ALA A 62 14.78 -13.51 -2.73
N PHE A 63 14.63 -12.71 -3.80
CA PHE A 63 13.43 -11.87 -3.98
C PHE A 63 12.25 -12.62 -4.62
N SER A 64 12.51 -13.58 -5.52
CA SER A 64 11.46 -14.40 -6.14
C SER A 64 10.78 -15.34 -5.12
N ALA A 65 11.51 -15.81 -4.11
CA ALA A 65 10.94 -16.64 -3.04
C ALA A 65 9.97 -15.85 -2.14
N LEU A 66 10.24 -14.56 -1.89
CA LEU A 66 9.36 -13.70 -1.10
C LEU A 66 8.06 -13.39 -1.87
N ASN A 67 8.15 -13.12 -3.17
CA ASN A 67 6.99 -12.77 -4.00
C ASN A 67 6.03 -13.95 -4.21
N ALA A 68 6.55 -15.18 -4.33
CA ALA A 68 5.72 -16.39 -4.40
C ALA A 68 4.93 -16.64 -3.09
N GLN A 69 5.47 -16.25 -1.94
CA GLN A 69 4.81 -16.39 -0.64
C GLN A 69 3.73 -15.30 -0.43
N ILE A 70 3.87 -14.14 -1.07
CA ILE A 70 2.94 -13.00 -0.99
C ILE A 70 1.77 -13.15 -1.98
N SER A 71 1.99 -13.69 -3.19
CA SER A 71 0.89 -14.03 -4.13
C SER A 71 -0.04 -15.12 -3.59
N GLN A 72 0.42 -15.90 -2.60
CA GLN A 72 -0.41 -16.85 -1.85
C GLN A 72 -1.15 -16.21 -0.65
N MET A 73 -0.99 -14.89 -0.41
CA MET A 73 -1.83 -14.12 0.51
C MET A 73 -3.22 -13.79 -0.07
N SER A 74 -3.70 -14.63 -1.00
CA SER A 74 -5.13 -14.88 -1.16
C SER A 74 -5.72 -15.25 0.21
N LEU A 75 -7.03 -15.09 0.36
CA LEU A 75 -7.81 -15.19 1.59
C LEU A 75 -7.80 -16.61 2.21
N VAL A 76 -6.63 -17.20 2.43
CA VAL A 76 -6.42 -18.43 3.18
C VAL A 76 -6.76 -18.07 4.62
N LYS A 77 -7.95 -18.47 5.07
CA LYS A 77 -8.21 -18.61 6.50
C LYS A 77 -7.04 -19.43 7.05
N PRO A 78 -6.19 -18.88 7.93
CA PRO A 78 -5.03 -19.61 8.41
C PRO A 78 -5.54 -20.90 9.07
N THR A 79 -5.26 -22.06 8.45
CA THR A 79 -5.59 -23.36 9.02
C THR A 79 -4.72 -23.51 10.26
N LEU A 80 -5.36 -23.38 11.42
CA LEU A 80 -4.70 -23.48 12.71
C LEU A 80 -4.27 -24.93 12.93
N GLN A 81 -2.98 -25.23 12.79
CA GLN A 81 -2.42 -26.44 13.41
C GLN A 81 -2.27 -26.17 14.91
N ILE A 82 -3.38 -26.23 15.63
CA ILE A 82 -3.39 -26.09 17.09
C ILE A 82 -2.84 -27.40 17.65
N SER A 83 -1.65 -27.38 18.24
CA SER A 83 -1.23 -28.47 19.12
C SER A 83 -2.28 -28.57 20.22
N SER A 84 -2.97 -29.70 20.34
CA SER A 84 -4.11 -29.87 21.27
C SER A 84 -3.74 -29.66 22.75
N ARG A 85 -2.45 -29.64 23.08
CA ARG A 85 -1.91 -29.14 24.35
C ARG A 85 -1.10 -27.87 24.11
N GLY A 86 -1.58 -26.74 24.64
CA GLY A 86 -0.78 -25.53 24.75
C GLY A 86 0.50 -25.78 25.56
N VAL A 87 1.53 -24.99 25.30
CA VAL A 87 2.83 -25.07 25.98
C VAL A 87 2.93 -24.03 27.11
N PRO A 88 3.68 -24.32 28.19
CA PRO A 88 4.02 -23.35 29.21
C PRO A 88 4.75 -22.10 28.67
N LYS A 89 4.57 -20.95 29.33
CA LYS A 89 5.15 -19.66 28.92
C LYS A 89 6.68 -19.68 28.76
N ASP A 90 7.38 -20.35 29.65
CA ASP A 90 8.84 -20.48 29.69
C ASP A 90 9.42 -21.27 28.50
N GLN A 91 8.59 -22.05 27.81
CA GLN A 91 8.97 -22.79 26.60
C GLN A 91 8.74 -22.00 25.31
N LEU A 92 8.14 -20.81 25.39
CA LEU A 92 7.87 -19.97 24.22
C LEU A 92 9.12 -19.20 23.81
N THR A 93 9.26 -19.05 22.50
CA THR A 93 10.29 -18.20 21.86
C THR A 93 9.69 -17.00 21.12
N LEU A 94 8.37 -16.96 20.98
CA LEU A 94 7.65 -15.89 20.30
C LEU A 94 7.08 -14.89 21.31
N PRO A 95 6.97 -13.61 20.93
CA PRO A 95 6.22 -12.63 21.72
C PRO A 95 4.78 -13.09 21.95
N ILE A 96 4.25 -12.76 23.12
CA ILE A 96 2.94 -13.22 23.59
C ILE A 96 1.93 -12.09 23.42
N SER A 97 0.83 -12.37 22.74
CA SER A 97 -0.35 -11.52 22.74
C SER A 97 -1.09 -11.66 24.09
N PRO A 98 -1.49 -10.56 24.74
CA PRO A 98 -2.32 -10.63 25.95
C PRO A 98 -3.72 -11.21 25.70
N TRP A 99 -4.19 -11.24 24.45
CA TRP A 99 -5.49 -11.79 24.08
C TRP A 99 -5.38 -12.90 23.03
N ALA A 100 -6.30 -13.86 23.10
CA ALA A 100 -6.43 -14.92 22.10
C ALA A 100 -6.78 -14.35 20.71
N ASP A 101 -7.66 -13.35 20.70
CA ASP A 101 -7.86 -12.53 19.52
C ASP A 101 -6.76 -11.46 19.42
N VAL A 102 -5.88 -11.61 18.43
CA VAL A 102 -4.69 -10.75 18.34
C VAL A 102 -5.06 -9.42 17.72
N ARG A 103 -4.68 -8.37 18.40
CA ARG A 103 -4.98 -6.98 18.05
C ARG A 103 -3.70 -6.20 17.85
N ASP A 104 -3.78 -5.08 17.15
CA ASP A 104 -2.65 -4.17 16.94
C ASP A 104 -2.68 -2.94 17.86
N ASP A 105 -3.70 -2.84 18.73
CA ASP A 105 -3.88 -1.77 19.70
C ASP A 105 -3.42 -2.14 21.12
N VAL A 106 -2.50 -3.10 21.19
CA VAL A 106 -2.07 -3.76 22.42
C VAL A 106 -0.55 -3.96 22.47
N LEU A 107 -0.01 -4.10 23.68
CA LEU A 107 1.38 -4.47 23.86
C LEU A 107 1.52 -5.99 23.96
N PHE A 108 2.45 -6.53 23.20
CA PHE A 108 2.91 -7.90 23.31
C PHE A 108 4.02 -7.96 24.35
N GLU A 109 4.23 -9.12 24.95
CA GLU A 109 5.29 -9.31 25.95
C GLU A 109 6.31 -10.35 25.51
N ASP A 110 7.54 -10.19 25.97
CA ASP A 110 8.55 -11.23 25.84
C ASP A 110 8.22 -12.42 26.77
N PRO A 111 8.33 -13.67 26.29
CA PRO A 111 8.01 -14.83 27.10
C PRO A 111 8.96 -15.01 28.30
N LYS A 112 10.22 -14.58 28.19
CA LYS A 112 11.25 -14.72 29.22
C LYS A 112 11.39 -13.47 30.08
N GLN A 113 11.03 -12.29 29.54
CA GLN A 113 11.17 -11.00 30.21
C GLN A 113 9.89 -10.18 30.12
N ALA A 114 8.94 -10.38 31.05
CA ALA A 114 7.63 -9.71 30.98
C ALA A 114 7.69 -8.16 30.96
N VAL A 115 8.80 -7.57 31.41
CA VAL A 115 9.07 -6.12 31.36
C VAL A 115 9.36 -5.65 29.93
N GLN A 116 9.97 -6.50 29.09
CA GLN A 116 10.20 -6.22 27.69
C GLN A 116 8.87 -6.31 26.92
N LYS A 117 8.45 -5.18 26.36
CA LYS A 117 7.20 -5.06 25.60
C LYS A 117 7.48 -4.83 24.12
N TYR A 118 6.58 -5.30 23.28
CA TYR A 118 6.58 -5.05 21.85
C TYR A 118 5.26 -4.42 21.40
N TYR A 119 5.28 -3.64 20.32
CA TYR A 119 4.07 -3.13 19.67
C TYR A 119 4.08 -3.45 18.18
N LEU A 120 2.91 -3.65 17.58
CA LEU A 120 2.77 -3.82 16.12
C LEU A 120 2.57 -2.45 15.46
N PRO A 121 3.51 -1.94 14.65
CA PRO A 121 3.36 -0.64 14.00
C PRO A 121 2.25 -0.68 12.95
N ARG A 122 1.57 0.45 12.79
CA ARG A 122 0.63 0.75 11.71
C ARG A 122 1.35 1.58 10.65
N TYR A 123 0.79 1.62 9.45
CA TYR A 123 1.32 2.36 8.33
C TYR A 123 0.31 3.37 7.82
N ARG A 124 0.77 4.57 7.50
CA ARG A 124 0.00 5.63 6.84
C ARG A 124 0.87 6.27 5.78
N LEU A 125 0.24 7.01 4.85
CA LEU A 125 0.98 7.82 3.89
C LEU A 125 1.90 8.77 4.64
N LEU A 126 3.14 8.85 4.18
CA LEU A 126 4.09 9.84 4.66
C LEU A 126 3.61 11.21 4.19
N GLU A 127 3.56 12.17 5.11
CA GLU A 127 3.24 13.57 4.83
C GLU A 127 4.50 14.42 5.03
N ARG A 128 4.88 15.19 4.02
CA ARG A 128 5.97 16.19 4.11
C ARG A 128 5.44 17.52 3.61
N ASN A 129 5.66 18.59 4.38
CA ASN A 129 5.16 19.92 4.04
C ASN A 129 3.66 19.94 3.70
N GLN A 130 2.85 19.20 4.47
CA GLN A 130 1.40 19.05 4.27
C GLN A 130 1.00 18.35 2.95
N GLN A 131 1.94 17.68 2.29
CA GLN A 131 1.69 16.92 1.07
C GLN A 131 1.95 15.43 1.28
N VAL A 132 0.98 14.61 0.87
CA VAL A 132 1.16 13.15 0.83
C VAL A 132 2.20 12.79 -0.22
N GLN A 133 3.05 11.83 0.11
CA GLN A 133 4.16 11.42 -0.73
C GLN A 133 3.74 10.24 -1.64
N ILE A 134 3.08 10.58 -2.74
CA ILE A 134 2.66 9.65 -3.80
C ILE A 134 3.12 10.22 -5.15
N SER A 135 3.75 9.42 -6.01
CA SER A 135 4.14 9.83 -7.36
C SER A 135 3.76 8.78 -8.40
N LEU A 136 3.45 9.21 -9.62
CA LEU A 136 3.23 8.35 -10.77
C LEU A 136 4.20 8.80 -11.87
N ASP A 137 5.17 7.95 -12.20
CA ASP A 137 6.29 8.29 -13.08
C ASP A 137 6.46 7.25 -14.18
N THR A 138 7.18 7.60 -15.24
CA THR A 138 7.61 6.63 -16.27
C THR A 138 8.69 5.69 -15.71
N ALA A 139 8.66 4.44 -16.16
CA ALA A 139 9.67 3.41 -15.89
C ALA A 139 10.20 2.84 -17.22
N PRO A 140 11.35 2.14 -17.27
CA PRO A 140 11.90 1.60 -18.51
C PRO A 140 10.93 0.74 -19.32
N THR A 141 9.99 0.05 -18.65
CA THR A 141 9.01 -0.86 -19.26
C THR A 141 7.56 -0.43 -19.01
N GLY A 142 7.29 0.85 -18.76
CA GLY A 142 5.92 1.35 -18.56
C GLY A 142 5.84 2.50 -17.58
N TRP A 143 5.01 2.34 -16.56
CA TRP A 143 4.77 3.35 -15.52
C TRP A 143 4.94 2.73 -14.14
N LYS A 144 5.20 3.57 -13.14
CA LYS A 144 5.28 3.14 -11.75
C LYS A 144 4.56 4.13 -10.84
N LEU A 145 3.72 3.60 -9.97
CA LEU A 145 3.15 4.35 -8.85
C LEU A 145 4.01 4.09 -7.61
N THR A 146 4.60 5.13 -7.06
CA THR A 146 5.39 5.08 -5.82
C THR A 146 4.57 5.67 -4.67
N VAL A 147 4.48 4.94 -3.56
CA VAL A 147 3.90 5.45 -2.31
C VAL A 147 4.94 5.36 -1.20
N GLN A 148 5.10 6.44 -0.43
CA GLN A 148 5.92 6.44 0.78
C GLN A 148 5.01 6.33 2.01
N LEU A 149 5.35 5.41 2.90
CA LEU A 149 4.61 5.12 4.11
C LEU A 149 5.49 5.32 5.34
N GLU A 150 4.94 5.92 6.38
CA GLU A 150 5.56 6.00 7.69
C GLU A 150 4.92 5.04 8.69
N LYS A 151 5.73 4.54 9.63
CA LYS A 151 5.27 3.73 10.75
C LYS A 151 4.76 4.62 11.88
N TYR A 152 3.67 4.22 12.50
CA TYR A 152 3.16 4.85 13.71
C TYR A 152 2.48 3.84 14.63
N PRO A 153 2.49 4.04 15.95
CA PRO A 153 1.84 3.11 16.87
C PRO A 153 0.32 3.32 16.92
N ALA A 154 -0.41 2.34 17.46
CA ALA A 154 -1.82 2.53 17.74
C ALA A 154 -2.01 3.59 18.85
N ALA A 155 -2.90 4.56 18.61
CA ALA A 155 -3.15 5.66 19.54
C ALA A 155 -3.50 5.20 20.97
N LYS A 156 -4.20 4.06 21.11
CA LYS A 156 -4.56 3.48 22.41
C LYS A 156 -3.37 3.08 23.28
N LEU A 157 -2.20 2.86 22.69
CA LEU A 157 -0.98 2.54 23.44
C LEU A 157 -0.43 3.76 24.21
N GLY A 158 -0.81 4.98 23.79
CA GLY A 158 -0.43 6.22 24.47
C GLY A 158 1.08 6.30 24.72
N THR A 159 1.46 6.59 25.97
CA THR A 159 2.85 6.72 26.39
C THR A 159 3.57 5.39 26.59
N GLN A 160 2.85 4.28 26.74
CA GLN A 160 3.44 2.95 26.99
C GLN A 160 4.31 2.47 25.82
N VAL A 161 4.05 2.99 24.61
CA VAL A 161 4.84 2.66 23.43
C VAL A 161 6.28 3.17 23.52
N ARG A 162 6.56 4.22 24.30
CA ARG A 162 7.91 4.83 24.39
C ARG A 162 8.98 3.87 24.92
N SER A 163 8.56 2.89 25.72
CA SER A 163 9.43 1.84 26.27
C SER A 163 9.27 0.50 25.55
N ALA A 164 8.45 0.43 24.49
CA ALA A 164 8.20 -0.79 23.75
C ALA A 164 9.02 -0.82 22.45
N THR A 165 9.45 -2.01 22.05
CA THR A 165 10.17 -2.22 20.80
C THR A 165 9.18 -2.57 19.68
N GLU A 166 9.51 -2.22 18.44
CA GLU A 166 8.73 -2.67 17.28
C GLU A 166 8.73 -4.20 17.17
N LEU A 167 7.55 -4.80 17.03
CA LEU A 167 7.41 -6.23 16.79
C LEU A 167 7.84 -6.56 15.35
N ALA A 168 8.69 -7.57 15.19
CA ALA A 168 9.10 -8.06 13.87
C ALA A 168 7.89 -8.55 13.06
N HIS A 169 7.77 -8.10 11.82
CA HIS A 169 6.63 -8.39 10.96
C HIS A 169 6.99 -8.30 9.48
N THR A 170 6.15 -8.90 8.63
CA THR A 170 6.25 -8.80 7.17
C THR A 170 5.09 -7.96 6.64
N VAL A 171 5.34 -7.15 5.61
CA VAL A 171 4.36 -6.22 5.05
C VAL A 171 4.05 -6.56 3.60
N SER A 172 2.79 -6.37 3.20
CA SER A 172 2.36 -6.32 1.81
C SER A 172 1.45 -5.10 1.62
N VAL A 173 1.71 -4.31 0.58
CA VAL A 173 0.92 -3.12 0.25
C VAL A 173 0.09 -3.41 -0.98
N LEU A 174 -1.18 -3.00 -0.96
CA LEU A 174 -2.09 -3.15 -2.09
C LEU A 174 -2.98 -1.93 -2.26
N LEU A 175 -3.36 -1.68 -3.51
CA LEU A 175 -4.40 -0.74 -3.88
C LEU A 175 -5.66 -1.53 -4.24
N GLN A 176 -6.70 -1.38 -3.42
CA GLN A 176 -8.01 -1.99 -3.68
C GLN A 176 -8.94 -0.95 -4.31
N HIS A 177 -9.70 -1.34 -5.34
CA HIS A 177 -10.73 -0.51 -5.94
C HIS A 177 -11.91 -1.36 -6.45
N ARG A 178 -13.05 -0.71 -6.68
CA ARG A 178 -14.24 -1.33 -7.29
C ARG A 178 -14.02 -1.52 -8.79
N LEU A 179 -14.54 -2.62 -9.33
CA LEU A 179 -14.57 -2.88 -10.77
C LEU A 179 -15.66 -2.04 -11.47
N THR A 180 -16.79 -1.85 -10.80
CA THR A 180 -17.91 -1.02 -11.26
C THR A 180 -18.00 0.24 -10.39
N PRO A 181 -17.78 1.44 -10.94
CA PRO A 181 -17.88 2.69 -10.20
C PRO A 181 -19.28 2.87 -9.58
N GLY A 182 -19.33 3.31 -8.32
CA GLY A 182 -20.57 3.61 -7.61
C GLY A 182 -21.29 2.38 -7.03
N ASP A 183 -20.94 1.18 -7.47
CA ASP A 183 -21.52 -0.06 -6.97
C ASP A 183 -20.74 -0.59 -5.75
N ALA A 184 -21.30 -0.41 -4.56
CA ALA A 184 -20.71 -0.89 -3.31
C ALA A 184 -20.68 -2.43 -3.21
N ASN A 185 -21.56 -3.13 -3.95
CA ASN A 185 -21.64 -4.59 -3.98
C ASN A 185 -20.95 -5.17 -5.23
N GLY A 186 -20.43 -4.31 -6.09
CA GLY A 186 -19.65 -4.71 -7.26
C GLY A 186 -18.37 -5.42 -6.87
N GLY A 187 -17.83 -6.20 -7.81
CA GLY A 187 -16.54 -6.86 -7.62
C GLY A 187 -15.42 -5.87 -7.28
N GLN A 188 -14.42 -6.32 -6.54
CA GLN A 188 -13.24 -5.53 -6.19
C GLN A 188 -12.00 -6.11 -6.86
N LYS A 189 -11.06 -5.24 -7.23
CA LYS A 189 -9.73 -5.61 -7.72
C LYS A 189 -8.67 -5.12 -6.74
N GLU A 190 -7.67 -5.96 -6.49
CA GLU A 190 -6.48 -5.61 -5.70
C GLU A 190 -5.29 -5.54 -6.65
N LEU A 191 -4.56 -4.42 -6.63
CA LEU A 191 -3.27 -4.25 -7.29
C LEU A 191 -2.19 -4.35 -6.22
N VAL A 192 -1.28 -5.31 -6.36
CA VAL A 192 -0.24 -5.58 -5.37
C VAL A 192 1.02 -4.79 -5.73
N PHE A 193 1.59 -4.07 -4.76
CA PHE A 193 2.87 -3.40 -4.96
C PHE A 193 3.98 -4.46 -4.94
N GLU A 194 4.82 -4.44 -5.98
CA GLU A 194 5.78 -5.50 -6.25
C GLU A 194 7.13 -5.23 -5.59
N GLU A 195 7.53 -3.96 -5.53
CA GLU A 195 8.80 -3.56 -4.90
C GLU A 195 8.51 -2.87 -3.58
N MET A 196 9.17 -3.33 -2.52
CA MET A 196 9.08 -2.74 -1.19
C MET A 196 10.48 -2.50 -0.65
N THR A 197 10.81 -1.25 -0.34
CA THR A 197 12.10 -0.84 0.19
C THR A 197 11.91 -0.23 1.58
N PRO A 198 12.42 -0.84 2.65
CA PRO A 198 12.41 -0.24 3.98
C PRO A 198 13.16 1.09 3.99
N THR A 199 12.65 2.06 4.76
CA THR A 199 13.30 3.35 5.01
C THR A 199 13.45 3.56 6.52
N SER A 200 14.14 4.62 6.95
CA SER A 200 14.26 4.97 8.37
C SER A 200 12.92 5.30 9.03
N GLU A 201 11.96 5.84 8.27
CA GLU A 201 10.64 6.28 8.76
C GLU A 201 9.54 5.24 8.51
N GLY A 202 9.75 4.30 7.58
CA GLY A 202 8.80 3.24 7.27
C GLY A 202 9.18 2.43 6.04
N LEU A 203 8.46 2.61 4.93
CA LEU A 203 8.75 1.90 3.68
C LEU A 203 8.30 2.69 2.45
N THR A 204 8.99 2.47 1.34
CA THR A 204 8.56 2.86 0.00
C THR A 204 8.02 1.63 -0.71
N ALA A 205 6.83 1.74 -1.32
CA ALA A 205 6.25 0.67 -2.13
C ALA A 205 6.05 1.16 -3.57
N VAL A 206 6.35 0.29 -4.55
CA VAL A 206 6.20 0.57 -5.98
C VAL A 206 5.24 -0.44 -6.62
N LEU A 207 4.24 0.08 -7.32
CA LEU A 207 3.34 -0.67 -8.19
C LEU A 207 3.74 -0.41 -9.64
N LEU A 208 4.14 -1.45 -10.36
CA LEU A 208 4.49 -1.38 -11.76
C LEU A 208 3.24 -1.53 -12.64
N LEU A 209 3.17 -0.75 -13.71
CA LEU A 209 2.09 -0.76 -14.70
C LEU A 209 2.74 -0.96 -16.06
N ASN A 210 2.36 -2.02 -16.76
CA ASN A 210 3.03 -2.45 -17.99
C ASN A 210 2.39 -1.83 -19.24
N THR A 211 1.19 -1.27 -19.11
CA THR A 211 0.43 -0.73 -20.25
C THR A 211 -0.12 0.67 -19.97
N ALA A 212 -0.31 1.46 -21.04
CA ALA A 212 -0.98 2.76 -20.95
C ALA A 212 -2.42 2.62 -20.43
N THR A 213 -3.12 1.53 -20.79
CA THR A 213 -4.46 1.21 -20.29
C THR A 213 -4.49 1.03 -18.78
N GLU A 214 -3.49 0.36 -18.20
CA GLU A 214 -3.38 0.20 -16.74
C GLU A 214 -3.11 1.54 -16.04
N ARG A 215 -2.26 2.40 -16.63
CA ARG A 215 -2.04 3.77 -16.15
C ARG A 215 -3.32 4.57 -16.15
N ASP A 216 -4.06 4.57 -17.25
CA ASP A 216 -5.29 5.37 -17.40
C ASP A 216 -6.37 4.87 -16.43
N LEU A 217 -6.49 3.55 -16.26
CA LEU A 217 -7.37 2.96 -15.25
C LEU A 217 -6.94 3.38 -13.84
N LEU A 218 -5.65 3.32 -13.51
CA LEU A 218 -5.15 3.74 -12.21
C LEU A 218 -5.47 5.22 -11.95
N TYR A 219 -5.25 6.08 -12.95
CA TYR A 219 -5.60 7.50 -12.86
C TYR A 219 -7.09 7.69 -12.56
N GLN A 220 -7.97 6.99 -13.27
CA GLN A 220 -9.41 7.02 -13.00
C GLN A 220 -9.74 6.53 -11.58
N VAL A 221 -9.13 5.43 -11.14
CA VAL A 221 -9.32 4.86 -9.80
C VAL A 221 -8.94 5.87 -8.71
N LEU A 222 -7.84 6.59 -8.90
CA LEU A 222 -7.32 7.54 -7.90
C LEU A 222 -8.05 8.90 -7.92
N THR A 223 -8.63 9.30 -9.05
CA THR A 223 -9.26 10.62 -9.21
C THR A 223 -10.78 10.60 -9.15
N ASN A 224 -11.42 9.45 -9.38
CA ASN A 224 -12.86 9.29 -9.28
C ASN A 224 -13.24 8.54 -7.98
N PRO A 225 -13.91 9.22 -7.02
CA PRO A 225 -14.27 8.61 -5.74
C PRO A 225 -15.25 7.43 -5.87
N ASP A 226 -15.97 7.30 -6.99
CA ASP A 226 -16.92 6.20 -7.23
C ASP A 226 -16.21 4.83 -7.30
N TYR A 227 -14.93 4.82 -7.69
CA TYR A 227 -14.08 3.62 -7.64
C TYR A 227 -13.73 3.19 -6.21
N GLY A 228 -13.88 4.08 -5.22
CA GLY A 228 -13.66 3.77 -3.81
C GLY A 228 -12.25 3.26 -3.52
N ALA A 229 -11.23 3.88 -4.12
CA ALA A 229 -9.84 3.47 -3.99
C ALA A 229 -9.36 3.48 -2.53
N LYS A 230 -8.64 2.42 -2.16
CA LYS A 230 -8.15 2.19 -0.79
C LYS A 230 -6.73 1.67 -0.84
N LEU A 231 -5.81 2.36 -0.16
CA LEU A 231 -4.49 1.83 0.10
C LEU A 231 -4.56 0.96 1.36
N MET A 232 -4.26 -0.32 1.22
CA MET A 232 -4.25 -1.25 2.33
C MET A 232 -2.86 -1.76 2.59
N VAL A 233 -2.52 -1.82 3.88
CA VAL A 233 -1.27 -2.43 4.34
C VAL A 233 -1.64 -3.67 5.14
N ARG A 234 -1.20 -4.82 4.63
CA ARG A 234 -1.33 -6.12 5.27
C ARG A 234 -0.06 -6.38 6.07
N ARG A 235 -0.22 -6.72 7.34
CA ARG A 235 0.90 -7.08 8.24
C ARG A 235 0.77 -8.54 8.62
N LEU A 236 1.87 -9.27 8.56
CA LEU A 236 1.99 -10.66 8.99
C LEU A 236 2.92 -10.74 10.20
N ILE A 237 2.41 -11.30 11.30
CA ILE A 237 3.18 -11.51 12.54
C ILE A 237 3.12 -12.96 12.99
N LYS A 238 4.13 -13.37 13.77
CA LYS A 238 4.14 -14.64 14.51
C LYS A 238 4.17 -14.34 16.00
N VAL A 239 3.09 -14.69 16.69
CA VAL A 239 2.97 -14.49 18.14
C VAL A 239 2.37 -15.74 18.79
N ALA A 240 2.66 -15.90 20.08
CA ALA A 240 1.94 -16.85 20.92
C ALA A 240 0.65 -16.20 21.44
N VAL A 241 -0.39 -17.00 21.64
CA VAL A 241 -1.68 -16.56 22.16
C VAL A 241 -2.09 -17.42 23.35
N PRO A 242 -2.84 -16.89 24.34
CA PRO A 242 -3.34 -17.69 25.46
C PRO A 242 -4.15 -18.88 24.96
N ALA A 243 -3.93 -20.05 25.53
CA ALA A 243 -4.71 -21.24 25.22
C ALA A 243 -6.10 -21.12 25.85
N SER A 244 -7.14 -21.43 25.07
CA SER A 244 -8.51 -21.46 25.58
C SER A 244 -8.74 -22.75 26.38
N GLY A 245 -8.77 -22.65 27.71
CA GLY A 245 -9.05 -23.76 28.63
C GLY A 245 -8.80 -23.37 30.10
N ASN A 246 -9.14 -24.25 31.04
CA ASN A 246 -8.99 -24.02 32.50
C ASN A 246 -7.52 -23.86 32.97
N ASP A 247 -6.54 -23.95 32.07
CA ASP A 247 -5.12 -23.76 32.35
C ASP A 247 -4.68 -22.37 31.88
N GLU A 248 -4.86 -21.35 32.72
CA GLU A 248 -4.49 -19.94 32.46
C GLU A 248 -2.99 -19.70 32.19
N LYS A 249 -2.16 -20.75 32.24
CA LYS A 249 -0.70 -20.70 32.08
C LYS A 249 -0.18 -21.33 30.79
N ARG A 250 -1.08 -21.72 29.88
CA ARG A 250 -0.72 -22.35 28.60
C ARG A 250 -0.97 -21.43 27.42
N TYR A 251 -0.14 -21.56 26.39
CA TYR A 251 -0.19 -20.76 25.17
C TYR A 251 -0.11 -21.64 23.93
N TYR A 252 -0.78 -21.22 22.85
CA TYR A 252 -0.60 -21.84 21.55
C TYR A 252 0.59 -21.20 20.83
N ALA A 253 1.52 -22.05 20.40
CA ALA A 253 2.66 -21.63 19.59
C ALA A 253 2.20 -21.43 18.14
N SER A 254 2.23 -20.18 17.68
CA SER A 254 1.90 -19.71 16.34
C SER A 254 0.41 -19.41 16.08
N ARG A 255 0.11 -18.12 16.12
CA ARG A 255 -0.95 -17.55 15.30
C ARG A 255 -0.29 -16.66 14.26
N THR A 256 -0.51 -16.99 12.99
CA THR A 256 -0.22 -16.10 11.87
C THR A 256 -1.45 -15.22 11.68
N ILE A 257 -1.35 -13.93 12.02
CA ILE A 257 -2.46 -12.97 11.85
C ILE A 257 -2.14 -12.07 10.68
N GLN A 258 -3.09 -11.96 9.76
CA GLN A 258 -3.12 -10.96 8.73
C GLN A 258 -3.97 -9.80 9.24
N ASP A 259 -3.34 -8.72 9.68
CA ASP A 259 -4.05 -7.51 10.06
C ASP A 259 -4.16 -6.57 8.84
N LYS A 260 -5.38 -6.13 8.54
CA LYS A 260 -5.71 -5.24 7.42
C LYS A 260 -6.03 -3.87 7.97
N LYS A 261 -5.10 -2.92 7.79
CA LYS A 261 -5.41 -1.51 8.03
C LYS A 261 -5.59 -0.76 6.72
N GLN A 262 -6.73 -0.11 6.62
CA GLN A 262 -7.12 0.66 5.45
C GLN A 262 -6.80 2.13 5.68
N THR A 263 -6.07 2.73 4.75
CA THR A 263 -5.92 4.19 4.66
C THR A 263 -6.73 4.64 3.44
N HIS A 264 -7.68 5.54 3.67
CA HIS A 264 -8.36 6.20 2.56
C HIS A 264 -7.38 7.13 1.87
N LEU A 265 -7.23 6.99 0.56
CA LEU A 265 -6.45 7.92 -0.22
C LEU A 265 -7.25 9.24 -0.30
N PRO A 266 -6.65 10.40 0.02
CA PRO A 266 -7.34 11.66 -0.12
C PRO A 266 -7.58 11.94 -1.60
N VAL A 267 -8.85 11.91 -2.01
CA VAL A 267 -9.27 12.15 -3.41
C VAL A 267 -9.00 13.60 -3.82
N ASP A 268 -8.98 14.52 -2.85
CA ASP A 268 -8.82 15.95 -3.10
C ASP A 268 -7.35 16.39 -3.31
N THR A 269 -6.37 15.59 -2.87
CA THR A 269 -4.95 15.96 -3.00
C THR A 269 -4.42 15.82 -4.43
N ILE A 270 -5.10 15.05 -5.29
CA ILE A 270 -4.76 14.93 -6.71
C ILE A 270 -5.48 16.01 -7.54
N ARG A 271 -6.41 16.77 -6.95
CA ARG A 271 -7.41 17.55 -7.69
C ARG A 271 -7.15 19.06 -7.81
N GLY A 272 -6.03 19.59 -7.33
CA GLY A 272 -5.71 21.02 -7.44
C GLY A 272 -4.35 21.27 -8.07
N ASP A 273 -4.33 21.97 -9.22
CA ASP A 273 -3.23 22.59 -10.02
C ASP A 273 -1.87 21.87 -10.20
N SER A 274 -1.43 21.06 -9.24
CA SER A 274 -0.25 20.21 -9.33
C SER A 274 -0.45 19.00 -10.24
N ALA A 275 -1.69 18.60 -10.57
CA ALA A 275 -1.89 17.55 -11.58
C ALA A 275 -1.22 17.93 -12.92
N HIS A 276 -1.24 19.21 -13.32
CA HIS A 276 -0.50 19.63 -14.51
C HIS A 276 1.02 19.57 -14.35
N GLN A 277 1.56 19.66 -13.12
CA GLN A 277 2.98 19.48 -12.83
C GLN A 277 3.41 18.01 -12.63
N PHE A 278 2.46 17.11 -12.34
CA PHE A 278 2.72 15.67 -12.22
C PHE A 278 2.60 14.91 -13.56
N PHE A 279 2.03 15.52 -14.59
CA PHE A 279 1.72 14.85 -15.87
C PHE A 279 2.30 15.54 -17.12
N THR A 280 3.23 16.49 -16.97
CA THR A 280 3.93 17.10 -18.11
C THR A 280 5.41 16.73 -18.14
N THR A 281 5.71 15.68 -18.90
CA THR A 281 6.89 15.59 -19.77
C THR A 281 6.50 14.81 -21.01
#